data_AF-A0A1V4J239-F1
#
_entry.id   AF-A0A1V4J239-F1
#
_cell.length_a   1.000
_cell.length_b   1.000
_cell.length_c   1.000
_cell.angle_alpha   90.00
_cell.angle_beta   90.00
_cell.angle_gamma   90.00
#
_symmetry.space_group_name_H-M   'P 1'
#
loop_
_entity.id
_entity.type
_entity.pdbx_description
1 polymer ?
#
loop_
_entity_poly.entity_id
_entity_poly.type
_entity_poly.pdbx_seq_one_letter_code
_entity_poly.pdbx_strand_id
1 'polypeptide(L)' 'MVCAGGAEQAGCNGDSGGPLNCQGDEGQWEVHGIASFVSSLGCDTPQKPTVFTRVSAFEDWIAEIISQN' A
#
# COMPACT_ATOMS: atom_id res chain seq x y z
N MET A 1 -1.95 -7.97 4.00
CA MET A 1 -2.40 -6.62 3.55
C MET A 1 -1.90 -5.59 4.54
N VAL A 2 -1.84 -4.32 4.14
CA VAL A 2 -1.55 -3.15 5.00
C VAL A 2 -2.75 -2.20 4.92
N CYS A 3 -3.10 -1.56 6.03
CA CYS A 3 -4.16 -0.56 6.10
C CYS A 3 -3.53 0.80 6.41
N ALA A 4 -3.91 1.85 5.68
CA ALA A 4 -3.49 3.22 5.99
C ALA A 4 -4.66 4.20 5.88
N GLY A 5 -4.69 5.21 6.75
CA GLY A 5 -5.79 6.17 6.85
C GLY A 5 -7.02 5.60 7.56
N GLY A 6 -8.22 6.02 7.13
CA GLY A 6 -9.50 5.59 7.72
C GLY A 6 -9.94 6.41 8.94
N ALA A 7 -9.27 7.54 9.18
CA ALA A 7 -9.63 8.55 10.17
C ALA A 7 -9.67 9.92 9.49
N GLU A 8 -8.79 10.86 9.83
CA GLU A 8 -8.74 12.20 9.23
C GLU A 8 -8.06 12.25 7.86
N GLN A 9 -7.25 11.23 7.52
CA GLN A 9 -6.58 11.12 6.22
C GLN A 9 -7.10 9.89 5.44
N ALA A 10 -7.18 10.06 4.13
CA ALA A 10 -7.67 9.09 3.17
C ALA A 10 -6.74 8.93 1.98
N GLY A 11 -6.82 7.78 1.32
CA GLY A 11 -6.02 7.46 0.14
C GLY A 11 -6.56 8.01 -1.18
N CYS A 12 -7.43 9.03 -1.16
CA CYS A 12 -8.09 9.54 -2.38
C CYS A 12 -7.16 10.21 -3.40
N ASN A 13 -6.00 10.69 -2.95
CA ASN A 13 -5.00 11.32 -3.83
C ASN A 13 -4.07 10.30 -4.51
N GLY A 14 -4.20 9.02 -4.19
CA GLY A 14 -3.45 7.95 -4.84
C GLY A 14 -4.23 7.30 -5.98
N ASP A 15 -3.54 6.46 -6.73
CA ASP A 15 -4.11 5.64 -7.80
C ASP A 15 -4.09 4.15 -7.43
N SER A 16 -4.96 3.35 -8.05
CA SER A 16 -4.88 1.89 -7.95
C SER A 16 -3.53 1.39 -8.45
N GLY A 17 -2.86 0.54 -7.67
CA GLY A 17 -1.48 0.12 -7.94
C GLY A 17 -0.40 1.09 -7.45
N GLY A 18 -0.77 2.27 -6.94
CA GLY A 18 0.18 3.24 -6.41
C GLY A 18 0.89 2.78 -5.13
N PRO A 19 2.07 3.35 -4.82
CA PRO A 19 2.87 2.93 -3.67
C PRO A 19 2.35 3.54 -2.34
N LEU A 20 2.39 2.73 -1.28
CA LEU A 20 2.43 3.20 0.10
C LEU A 20 3.89 3.28 0.54
N ASN A 21 4.42 4.50 0.56
CA ASN A 21 5.80 4.76 0.97
C ASN A 21 5.86 4.95 2.49
N CYS A 22 6.72 4.20 3.16
CA CYS A 22 7.01 4.33 4.58
C CYS A 22 8.50 4.65 4.75
N GLN A 23 8.82 5.51 5.71
CA GLN A 23 10.21 5.82 6.03
C GLN A 23 10.76 4.77 6.99
N GLY A 24 11.85 4.11 6.60
CA GLY A 24 12.57 3.13 7.42
C GLY A 24 13.40 3.78 8.52
N ASP A 25 13.98 2.95 9.38
CA ASP A 25 14.68 3.40 10.59
C ASP A 25 15.90 4.30 10.30
N GLU A 26 16.56 4.12 9.14
CA GLU A 26 17.70 4.93 8.71
C GLU A 26 17.29 6.12 7.81
N GLY A 27 15.99 6.37 7.69
CA GLY A 27 15.43 7.51 6.94
C GLY A 27 15.21 7.24 5.44
N GLN A 28 15.53 6.04 4.95
CA GLN A 28 15.24 5.61 3.58
C GLN A 28 13.73 5.43 3.35
N TRP A 29 13.27 5.66 2.13
CA TRP A 29 11.90 5.37 1.74
C TRP A 29 11.77 3.95 1.21
N GLU A 30 10.78 3.21 1.70
CA GLU A 30 10.48 1.85 1.31
C GLU A 30 9.02 1.72 0.84
N VAL A 31 8.77 0.87 -0.15
CA VAL A 31 7.41 0.58 -0.63
C VAL A 31 6.81 -0.55 0.20
N HIS A 32 6.03 -0.21 1.21
CA HIS A 32 5.42 -1.19 2.13
C HIS A 32 4.12 -1.77 1.58
N GLY A 33 3.46 -1.03 0.68
CA GLY A 33 2.18 -1.43 0.13
C GLY A 33 1.95 -1.01 -1.32
N ILE A 34 1.08 -1.75 -2.00
CA ILE A 34 0.55 -1.42 -3.33
C ILE A 34 -0.96 -1.22 -3.19
N ALA A 35 -1.48 -0.06 -3.60
CA ALA A 35 -2.89 0.28 -3.44
C ALA A 35 -3.78 -0.75 -4.13
N SER A 36 -4.68 -1.37 -3.37
CA SER A 36 -5.50 -2.48 -3.84
C SER A 36 -6.96 -2.10 -3.95
N PHE A 37 -7.61 -1.73 -2.83
CA PHE A 37 -9.02 -1.36 -2.84
C PHE A 37 -9.38 -0.37 -1.73
N VAL A 38 -10.54 0.25 -1.90
CA VAL A 38 -11.19 1.14 -0.94
C VAL A 38 -12.62 0.67 -0.65
N SER A 39 -13.28 1.30 0.31
CA SER A 39 -14.70 1.07 0.59
C SER A 39 -15.57 1.37 -0.63
N SER A 40 -16.67 0.61 -0.80
CA SER A 40 -17.72 0.93 -1.78
C SER A 40 -18.43 2.25 -1.49
N LEU A 41 -18.32 2.76 -0.27
CA LEU A 41 -18.85 4.06 0.14
C LEU A 41 -17.92 5.24 -0.23
N GLY A 42 -16.72 4.96 -0.76
CA GLY A 42 -15.73 5.97 -1.17
C GLY A 42 -14.38 5.82 -0.48
N CYS A 43 -13.36 6.50 -1.03
CA CYS A 43 -11.97 6.44 -0.55
C CYS A 43 -11.73 7.12 0.82
N ASP A 44 -12.65 7.97 1.27
CA ASP A 44 -12.59 8.71 2.57
C ASP A 44 -13.76 8.30 3.48
N THR A 45 -13.94 7.00 3.67
CA THR A 45 -14.99 6.49 4.56
C THR A 45 -14.41 6.25 5.97
N PRO A 46 -14.97 6.85 7.03
CA PRO A 46 -14.51 6.63 8.41
C PRO A 46 -14.47 5.14 8.78
N GLN A 47 -13.40 4.73 9.45
CA GLN A 47 -13.13 3.33 9.85
C GLN A 47 -13.07 2.35 8.67
N LYS A 48 -12.81 2.84 7.45
CA LYS A 48 -12.54 2.03 6.26
C LYS A 48 -11.26 2.54 5.61
N PRO A 49 -10.08 2.18 6.16
CA PRO A 49 -8.80 2.58 5.58
C PRO A 49 -8.65 2.06 4.16
N THR A 50 -7.84 2.75 3.35
CA THR A 50 -7.38 2.20 2.08
C THR A 50 -6.58 0.94 2.36
N VAL A 51 -6.89 -0.13 1.62
CA VAL A 51 -6.22 -1.42 1.77
C VAL A 51 -5.17 -1.58 0.68
N PHE A 52 -3.97 -1.94 1.10
CA PHE A 52 -2.81 -2.16 0.27
C PHE A 52 -2.39 -3.64 0.32
N THR A 53 -1.94 -4.18 -0.80
CA THR A 53 -1.20 -5.44 -0.82
C THR A 53 0.11 -5.23 -0.07
N ARG A 54 0.46 -6.11 0.88
CA ARG A 54 1.69 -5.97 1.67
C ARG A 54 2.87 -6.47 0.84
N VAL A 55 3.76 -5.57 0.42
CA VAL A 55 4.88 -5.91 -0.48
C VAL A 55 5.80 -6.97 0.14
N SER A 56 6.11 -6.85 1.43
CA SER A 56 6.99 -7.80 2.13
C SER A 56 6.48 -9.25 2.19
N ALA A 57 5.19 -9.49 1.86
CA ALA A 57 4.69 -10.87 1.71
C ALA A 57 5.07 -11.52 0.37
N PHE A 58 5.56 -10.75 -0.59
CA PHE A 58 5.79 -11.16 -1.97
C PHE A 58 7.23 -10.92 -2.44
N GLU A 59 8.15 -10.55 -1.54
CA GLU A 59 9.56 -10.27 -1.89
C GLU A 59 10.22 -11.44 -2.62
N ASP A 60 10.04 -12.67 -2.12
CA ASP A 60 10.57 -13.88 -2.76
C ASP A 60 10.05 -14.05 -4.19
N TRP A 61 8.74 -13.87 -4.38
CA TRP A 61 8.10 -13.97 -5.69
C TRP A 61 8.57 -12.86 -6.64
N ILE A 62 8.69 -11.62 -6.15
CA ILE A 62 9.20 -10.49 -6.92
C ILE A 62 10.64 -10.77 -7.38
N ALA A 63 11.49 -11.22 -6.46
CA ALA A 63 12.89 -11.54 -6.74
C ALA A 63 13.01 -12.70 -7.74
N GLU A 64 12.18 -13.74 -7.58
CA GLU A 64 12.12 -14.86 -8.52
C GLU A 64 11.80 -14.37 -9.93
N ILE A 65 10.72 -13.61 -10.12
CA ILE A 65 10.29 -13.13 -11.44
C ILE A 65 11.32 -12.22 -12.10
N ILE A 66 11.95 -11.32 -11.33
CA ILE A 66 13.03 -10.44 -11.82
C ILE A 66 14.27 -11.25 -12.23
N SER A 67 14.56 -12.36 -11.54
CA SER A 67 15.72 -13.20 -11.88
C SER A 67 15.48 -14.06 -13.13
N GLN A 68 14.23 -14.31 -13.49
CA GLN A 68 13.84 -15.23 -14.56
C GLN A 68 13.52 -14.52 -15.89
N ASN A 69 13.31 -13.20 -15.91
CA ASN A 69 12.88 -12.43 -17.09
C ASN A 69 13.64 -11.11 -17.21
#